data_AF-A0A930J852-F1
#
_entry.id   AF-A0A930J852-F1
#
_cell.length_a   1.000
_cell.length_b   1.000
_cell.length_c   1.000
_cell.angle_alpha   90.00
_cell.angle_beta   90.00
_cell.angle_gamma   90.00
#
_symmetry.space_group_name_H-M   'P 1'
#
loop_
_entity.id
_entity.type
_entity.pdbx_description
1 polymer ?
#
loop_
_entity_poly.entity_id
_entity_poly.type
_entity_poly.pdbx_seq_one_letter_code
_entity_poly.pdbx_strand_id
1 'polypeptide(L)'
;MKKILLSAVLCLICALQVSAQTFDEEMLEGTWELQTNGVDYNDYIGSIKKLVIGDLADKEKKDIRHWSGFIEYNWTQRAKDLNTEYSLFEIEDEDYILDYFITGNDRLHIIVGDDFTLHFKILELTANTMKLRTKKGEITFQKTVTSVQNAKVEAPIAEQARYNIKGEKVNHPVKGINIVRMTDNSTRKEVVK
;
A
#
# COMPACT_ATOMS: atom_id res chain seq x y z
N MET A 1 43.70 2.85 33.39
CA MET A 1 42.61 3.78 33.02
C MET A 1 42.35 3.85 31.52
N LYS A 2 43.37 4.04 30.66
CA LYS A 2 43.17 4.12 29.18
C LYS A 2 42.48 2.91 28.55
N LYS A 3 42.78 1.68 29.00
CA LYS A 3 42.16 0.45 28.46
C LYS A 3 40.67 0.28 28.84
N ILE A 4 40.28 0.71 30.03
CA ILE A 4 38.89 0.65 30.51
C ILE A 4 38.04 1.71 29.80
N LEU A 5 38.60 2.90 29.57
CA LEU A 5 37.96 3.94 28.76
C LEU A 5 37.74 3.46 27.32
N LEU A 6 38.72 2.78 26.73
CA LEU A 6 38.63 2.25 25.36
C LEU A 6 37.52 1.19 25.24
N SER A 7 37.43 0.26 26.20
CA SER A 7 36.35 -0.74 26.22
C SER A 7 34.97 -0.14 26.46
N ALA A 8 34.85 0.87 27.33
CA ALA A 8 33.57 1.55 27.57
C ALA A 8 33.09 2.32 26.33
N VAL A 9 34.01 2.97 25.61
CA VAL A 9 33.71 3.65 24.33
C VAL A 9 33.33 2.64 23.25
N LEU A 10 34.01 1.49 23.16
CA LEU A 10 33.69 0.44 22.18
C LEU A 10 32.31 -0.19 22.44
N CYS A 11 31.94 -0.44 23.71
CA CYS A 11 30.61 -0.93 24.07
C CYS A 11 29.50 0.10 23.76
N LEU A 12 29.76 1.41 23.90
CA LEU A 12 28.82 2.45 23.48
C LEU A 12 28.64 2.50 21.95
N ILE A 13 29.71 2.28 21.18
CA ILE A 13 29.63 2.22 19.71
C ILE A 13 28.88 0.96 19.25
N CYS A 14 29.03 -0.16 19.96
CA CYS A 14 28.24 -1.37 19.72
C CYS A 14 26.76 -1.21 20.12
N ALA A 15 26.43 -0.41 21.13
CA ALA A 15 25.04 -0.08 21.48
C ALA A 15 24.42 0.96 20.52
N LEU A 16 25.26 1.76 19.85
CA LEU A 16 24.91 2.59 18.70
C LEU A 16 24.96 1.80 17.39
N GLN A 17 24.77 0.48 17.44
CA GLN A 17 24.35 -0.28 16.26
C GLN A 17 23.09 0.39 15.74
N VAL A 18 23.30 1.29 14.78
CA VAL A 18 22.30 1.98 14.00
C VAL A 18 21.41 0.85 13.53
N SER A 19 20.21 0.74 14.10
CA SER A 19 19.16 -0.05 13.48
C SER A 19 19.01 0.57 12.09
N ALA A 20 19.64 -0.03 11.09
CA ALA A 20 19.39 0.36 9.73
C ALA A 20 17.90 0.19 9.56
N GLN A 21 17.18 1.28 9.27
CA GLN A 21 15.75 1.24 9.06
C GLN A 21 15.51 0.23 7.94
N THR A 22 14.94 -0.91 8.28
CA THR A 22 14.53 -1.94 7.34
C THR A 22 13.10 -1.66 6.95
N PHE A 23 12.86 -1.56 5.66
CA PHE A 23 11.51 -1.46 5.12
C PHE A 23 11.00 -2.85 4.74
N ASP A 24 9.73 -3.09 5.03
CA ASP A 24 9.03 -4.32 4.71
C ASP A 24 8.46 -4.24 3.30
N GLU A 25 8.76 -5.22 2.45
CA GLU A 25 8.26 -5.29 1.07
C GLU A 25 6.73 -5.41 1.02
N GLU A 26 6.10 -6.05 2.01
CA GLU A 26 4.64 -6.17 2.08
C GLU A 26 3.96 -4.80 2.21
N MET A 27 4.65 -3.80 2.79
CA MET A 27 4.11 -2.45 2.92
C MET A 27 4.02 -1.72 1.57
N LEU A 28 4.77 -2.16 0.55
CA LEU A 28 4.73 -1.60 -0.79
C LEU A 28 3.44 -1.97 -1.54
N GLU A 29 2.77 -3.07 -1.19
CA GLU A 29 1.60 -3.53 -1.94
C GLU A 29 0.45 -2.51 -1.90
N GLY A 30 -0.22 -2.29 -3.01
CA GLY A 30 -1.36 -1.39 -3.15
C GLY A 30 -1.18 -0.37 -4.26
N THR A 31 -2.14 0.56 -4.36
CA THR A 31 -2.13 1.66 -5.33
C THR A 31 -1.56 2.91 -4.69
N TRP A 32 -0.59 3.52 -5.34
CA TRP A 32 0.15 4.70 -4.90
C TRP A 32 0.03 5.78 -5.96
N GLU A 33 -0.50 6.93 -5.57
CA GLU A 33 -0.71 8.08 -6.47
C GLU A 33 0.13 9.28 -6.03
N LEU A 34 0.71 9.95 -7.02
CA LEU A 34 1.52 11.14 -6.82
C LEU A 34 0.64 12.32 -6.36
N GLN A 35 1.04 13.01 -5.29
CA GLN A 35 0.24 14.12 -4.71
C GLN A 35 0.60 15.51 -5.21
N THR A 36 1.76 15.70 -5.82
CA THR A 36 2.28 17.02 -6.23
C THR A 36 2.80 16.97 -7.66
N ASN A 37 3.15 18.12 -8.25
CA ASN A 37 3.92 18.14 -9.49
C ASN A 37 5.18 17.27 -9.31
N GLY A 38 5.20 16.13 -10.01
CA GLY A 38 6.27 15.17 -9.89
C GLY A 38 7.55 15.75 -10.45
N VAL A 39 8.67 15.44 -9.81
CA VAL A 39 9.97 15.60 -10.47
C VAL A 39 10.13 14.46 -11.47
N ASP A 40 10.78 14.77 -12.60
CA ASP A 40 11.23 13.72 -13.51
C ASP A 40 12.10 12.71 -12.75
N TYR A 41 12.00 11.44 -13.08
CA TYR A 41 12.86 10.43 -12.47
C TYR A 41 14.32 10.59 -12.91
N ASN A 42 14.55 10.72 -14.23
CA ASN A 42 15.84 10.99 -14.84
C ASN A 42 15.68 11.80 -16.15
N ASP A 43 16.68 11.80 -17.03
CA ASP A 43 16.62 12.57 -18.28
C ASP A 43 15.73 11.97 -19.37
N TYR A 44 15.26 10.73 -19.20
CA TYR A 44 14.48 9.97 -20.17
C TYR A 44 13.10 9.58 -19.63
N ILE A 45 13.06 9.10 -18.39
CA ILE A 45 11.84 8.83 -17.64
C ILE A 45 11.48 10.09 -16.85
N GLY A 46 10.33 10.66 -17.18
CA GLY A 46 9.74 11.82 -16.54
C GLY A 46 9.04 11.48 -15.23
N SER A 47 7.97 12.22 -14.92
CA SER A 47 7.21 12.04 -13.69
C SER A 47 6.50 10.69 -13.66
N ILE A 48 6.63 9.97 -12.54
CA ILE A 48 5.85 8.75 -12.26
C ILE A 48 4.56 9.19 -11.56
N LYS A 49 3.42 8.96 -12.22
CA LYS A 49 2.10 9.40 -11.76
C LYS A 49 1.51 8.41 -10.74
N LYS A 50 1.66 7.12 -11.02
CA LYS A 50 1.03 6.06 -10.24
C LYS A 50 1.86 4.78 -10.25
N LEU A 51 1.84 4.07 -9.14
CA LEU A 51 2.35 2.72 -8.99
C LEU A 51 1.26 1.84 -8.41
N VAL A 52 0.96 0.71 -9.04
CA VAL A 52 0.17 -0.37 -8.46
C VAL A 52 1.16 -1.50 -8.21
N ILE A 53 1.34 -1.89 -6.97
CA ILE A 53 2.29 -2.93 -6.56
C ILE A 53 1.49 -4.09 -5.96
N GLY A 54 1.84 -5.32 -6.34
CA GLY A 54 1.16 -6.54 -5.93
C GLY A 54 0.49 -7.26 -7.11
N ASP A 55 -0.13 -8.41 -6.82
CA ASP A 55 -0.66 -9.33 -7.84
C ASP A 55 -1.68 -8.66 -8.77
N LEU A 56 -1.33 -8.58 -10.05
CA LEU A 56 -2.19 -8.06 -11.11
C LEU A 56 -2.39 -9.13 -12.19
N ALA A 57 -3.65 -9.53 -12.39
CA ALA A 57 -4.04 -10.40 -13.49
C ALA A 57 -4.67 -9.58 -14.62
N ASP A 58 -4.02 -9.57 -15.78
CA ASP A 58 -4.57 -8.98 -17.00
C ASP A 58 -5.56 -9.97 -17.66
N LYS A 59 -6.81 -9.53 -17.80
CA LYS A 59 -7.92 -10.31 -18.40
C LYS A 59 -8.23 -9.90 -19.84
N GLU A 60 -7.59 -8.86 -20.37
CA GLU A 60 -7.92 -8.35 -21.70
C GLU A 60 -7.33 -9.20 -22.82
N LYS A 61 -6.33 -10.03 -22.51
CA LYS A 61 -5.72 -10.98 -23.46
C LYS A 61 -6.35 -12.35 -23.37
N LYS A 62 -6.25 -13.11 -24.48
CA LYS A 62 -6.76 -14.50 -24.56
C LYS A 62 -6.08 -15.46 -23.58
N ASP A 63 -4.92 -15.07 -23.04
CA ASP A 63 -4.16 -15.78 -22.02
C ASP A 63 -4.11 -14.95 -20.74
N ILE A 64 -4.24 -15.62 -19.58
CA ILE A 64 -4.04 -14.98 -18.27
C ILE A 64 -2.55 -14.68 -18.12
N ARG A 65 -2.20 -13.40 -18.05
CA ARG A 65 -0.86 -12.95 -17.67
C ARG A 65 -0.91 -12.43 -16.24
N HIS A 66 0.14 -12.75 -15.50
CA HIS A 66 0.33 -12.34 -14.12
C HIS A 66 1.52 -11.39 -14.05
N TRP A 67 1.33 -10.26 -13.38
CA TRP A 67 2.34 -9.24 -13.18
C TRP A 67 2.42 -8.86 -11.70
N SER A 68 3.57 -8.37 -11.28
CA SER A 68 3.81 -7.89 -9.91
C SER A 68 3.33 -6.45 -9.70
N GLY A 69 2.64 -5.88 -10.70
CA GLY A 69 2.08 -4.55 -10.64
C GLY A 69 1.97 -3.86 -11.99
N PHE A 70 1.82 -2.53 -11.92
CA PHE A 70 1.62 -1.64 -13.06
C PHE A 70 2.08 -0.22 -12.71
N ILE A 71 2.54 0.53 -13.70
CA ILE A 71 3.04 1.90 -13.54
C ILE A 71 2.47 2.82 -14.62
N GLU A 72 2.08 4.03 -14.22
CA GLU A 72 1.75 5.13 -15.14
C GLU A 72 2.81 6.22 -15.00
N TYR A 73 3.41 6.63 -16.11
CA TYR A 73 4.50 7.59 -16.12
C TYR A 73 4.48 8.47 -17.37
N ASN A 74 5.34 9.49 -17.39
CA ASN A 74 5.61 10.28 -18.57
C ASN A 74 7.02 10.02 -19.07
N TRP A 75 7.22 9.95 -20.37
CA TRP A 75 8.52 10.14 -21.00
C TRP A 75 8.91 11.63 -21.00
N THR A 76 10.22 11.91 -20.99
CA THR A 76 10.69 13.30 -21.15
C THR A 76 10.70 13.74 -22.61
N GLN A 77 10.79 15.06 -22.84
CA GLN A 77 11.01 15.59 -24.19
C GLN A 77 12.29 15.03 -24.82
N ARG A 78 13.34 14.77 -24.02
CA ARG A 78 14.58 14.17 -24.53
C ARG A 78 14.36 12.73 -25.02
N ALA A 79 13.55 11.93 -24.34
CA ALA A 79 13.18 10.61 -24.83
C ALA A 79 12.40 10.70 -26.15
N LYS A 80 11.47 11.66 -26.25
CA LYS A 80 10.74 11.95 -27.48
C LYS A 80 11.67 12.34 -28.64
N ASP A 81 12.63 13.22 -28.39
CA ASP A 81 13.57 13.71 -29.41
C ASP A 81 14.49 12.59 -29.94
N LEU A 82 14.78 11.58 -29.13
CA LEU A 82 15.53 10.39 -29.53
C LEU A 82 14.68 9.36 -30.27
N ASN A 83 13.36 9.37 -30.04
CA ASN A 83 12.44 8.52 -30.76
C ASN A 83 12.12 9.09 -32.15
N THR A 84 13.08 8.91 -33.05
CA THR A 84 13.04 9.42 -34.43
C THR A 84 12.32 8.50 -35.41
N GLU A 85 11.98 7.28 -34.99
CA GLU A 85 11.47 6.23 -35.88
C GLU A 85 9.98 5.90 -35.67
N TYR A 86 9.43 6.14 -34.48
CA TYR A 86 8.03 5.78 -34.19
C TYR A 86 7.10 6.99 -34.27
N SER A 87 6.24 7.00 -35.30
CA SER A 87 5.18 7.99 -35.48
C SER A 87 4.10 8.00 -34.39
N LEU A 88 4.13 7.03 -33.46
CA LEU A 88 3.12 6.81 -32.43
C LEU A 88 3.67 7.04 -31.01
N PHE A 89 4.79 7.76 -30.85
CA PHE A 89 5.31 8.04 -29.51
C PHE A 89 4.39 8.97 -28.72
N GLU A 90 3.89 8.46 -27.60
CA GLU A 90 3.10 9.21 -26.64
C GLU A 90 3.99 9.63 -25.46
N ILE A 91 3.75 10.82 -24.91
CA ILE A 91 4.49 11.29 -23.74
C ILE A 91 4.00 10.57 -22.48
N GLU A 92 2.69 10.33 -22.38
CA GLU A 92 2.12 9.57 -21.29
C GLU A 92 2.13 8.10 -21.69
N ASP A 93 2.55 7.24 -20.78
CA ASP A 93 2.70 5.82 -21.05
C ASP A 93 2.42 5.00 -19.80
N GLU A 94 2.15 3.72 -20.02
CA GLU A 94 1.85 2.77 -18.97
C GLU A 94 2.46 1.41 -19.28
N ASP A 95 2.96 0.73 -18.25
CA ASP A 95 3.59 -0.57 -18.42
C ASP A 95 3.42 -1.44 -17.16
N TYR A 96 3.66 -2.74 -17.32
CA TYR A 96 3.58 -3.72 -16.25
C TYR A 96 4.87 -3.75 -15.44
N ILE A 97 4.72 -3.99 -14.14
CA ILE A 97 5.84 -4.27 -13.27
C ILE A 97 6.09 -5.78 -13.30
N LEU A 98 7.26 -6.18 -13.78
CA LEU A 98 7.67 -7.58 -13.81
C LEU A 98 8.02 -8.07 -12.40
N ASP A 99 8.72 -7.24 -11.64
CA ASP A 99 9.13 -7.54 -10.28
C ASP A 99 9.53 -6.28 -9.51
N TYR A 100 9.54 -6.36 -8.19
CA TYR A 100 10.02 -5.32 -7.30
C TYR A 100 10.64 -5.93 -6.03
N PHE A 101 11.66 -5.28 -5.49
CA PHE A 101 12.32 -5.75 -4.28
C PHE A 101 13.12 -4.65 -3.59
N ILE A 102 13.34 -4.81 -2.28
CA ILE A 102 14.12 -3.92 -1.43
C ILE A 102 15.49 -4.56 -1.16
N THR A 103 16.57 -3.85 -1.50
CA THR A 103 17.93 -4.29 -1.15
C THR A 103 18.64 -3.31 -0.23
N GLY A 104 19.56 -3.82 0.59
CA GLY A 104 20.38 -2.95 1.46
C GLY A 104 19.56 -2.14 2.45
N ASN A 105 18.39 -2.65 2.84
CA ASN A 105 17.42 -2.09 3.77
C ASN A 105 16.63 -0.88 3.29
N ASP A 106 17.12 -0.10 2.32
CA ASP A 106 16.48 1.16 1.90
C ASP A 106 16.47 1.42 0.39
N ARG A 107 16.77 0.43 -0.46
CA ARG A 107 16.80 0.60 -1.92
C ARG A 107 15.68 -0.18 -2.57
N LEU A 108 14.67 0.53 -3.06
CA LEU A 108 13.58 -0.05 -3.83
C LEU A 108 14.01 -0.17 -5.30
N HIS A 109 13.90 -1.38 -5.84
CA HIS A 109 14.09 -1.71 -7.24
C HIS A 109 12.74 -2.07 -7.84
N ILE A 110 12.43 -1.55 -9.03
CA ILE A 110 11.22 -1.90 -9.80
C ILE A 110 11.66 -2.21 -11.24
N ILE A 111 11.25 -3.36 -11.75
CA ILE A 111 11.49 -3.78 -13.14
C ILE A 111 10.22 -3.49 -13.94
N VAL A 112 10.31 -2.63 -14.94
CA VAL A 112 9.18 -2.14 -15.74
C VAL A 112 9.32 -2.68 -17.16
N GLY A 113 8.42 -3.60 -17.50
CA GLY A 113 8.45 -4.34 -18.76
C GLY A 113 9.84 -4.86 -19.13
N ASP A 114 10.12 -4.89 -20.43
CA ASP A 114 11.46 -5.14 -20.98
C ASP A 114 12.25 -3.84 -21.20
N ASP A 115 11.69 -2.69 -20.81
CA ASP A 115 12.17 -1.37 -21.24
C ASP A 115 13.18 -0.75 -20.27
N PHE A 116 12.88 -0.74 -18.96
CA PHE A 116 13.77 -0.10 -17.99
C PHE A 116 13.60 -0.57 -16.54
N THR A 117 14.53 -0.13 -15.69
CA THR A 117 14.49 -0.39 -14.25
C THR A 117 14.58 0.91 -13.46
N LEU A 118 13.76 1.00 -12.41
CA LEU A 118 13.73 2.12 -11.49
C LEU A 118 14.41 1.76 -10.18
N HIS A 119 15.14 2.72 -9.63
CA HIS A 119 15.99 2.60 -8.47
C HIS A 119 15.77 3.80 -7.56
N PHE A 120 15.23 3.55 -6.38
CA PHE A 120 14.91 4.58 -5.41
C PHE A 120 15.61 4.31 -4.09
N LYS A 121 15.96 5.39 -3.39
CA LYS A 121 16.20 5.31 -1.94
C LYS A 121 14.87 5.58 -1.23
N ILE A 122 14.44 4.67 -0.37
CA ILE A 122 13.26 4.83 0.47
C ILE A 122 13.61 5.80 1.59
N LEU A 123 12.85 6.89 1.70
CA LEU A 123 12.97 7.87 2.77
C LEU A 123 11.89 7.66 3.84
N GLU A 124 10.71 7.21 3.42
CA GLU A 124 9.57 6.91 4.28
C GLU A 124 8.71 5.84 3.60
N LEU A 125 8.29 4.82 4.35
CA LEU A 125 7.27 3.86 3.94
C LEU A 125 6.38 3.59 5.14
N THR A 126 5.14 4.06 5.07
CA THR A 126 4.10 3.85 6.08
C THR A 126 2.87 3.23 5.41
N ALA A 127 1.80 2.99 6.19
CA ALA A 127 0.55 2.47 5.65
C ALA A 127 -0.06 3.36 4.55
N ASN A 128 0.22 4.67 4.55
CA ASN A 128 -0.41 5.63 3.62
C ASN A 128 0.58 6.48 2.83
N THR A 129 1.85 6.53 3.22
CA THR A 129 2.86 7.39 2.57
C THR A 129 4.04 6.56 2.08
N MET A 130 4.43 6.77 0.83
CA MET A 130 5.69 6.28 0.27
C MET A 130 6.49 7.47 -0.25
N LYS A 131 7.58 7.80 0.44
CA LYS A 131 8.49 8.87 0.07
C LYS A 131 9.80 8.29 -0.44
N LEU A 132 10.14 8.61 -1.68
CA LEU A 132 11.28 8.06 -2.41
C LEU A 132 12.22 9.18 -2.85
N ARG A 133 13.52 8.89 -2.93
CA ARG A 133 14.51 9.77 -3.55
C ARG A 133 14.97 9.19 -4.88
N THR A 134 14.91 10.03 -5.91
CA THR A 134 15.44 9.80 -7.26
C THR A 134 16.77 10.53 -7.45
N LYS A 135 17.34 10.46 -8.65
CA LYS A 135 18.50 11.28 -9.03
C LYS A 135 18.18 12.78 -9.14
N LYS A 136 16.92 13.11 -9.41
CA LYS A 136 16.46 14.48 -9.69
C LYS A 136 15.68 15.13 -8.54
N GLY A 137 15.28 14.37 -7.52
CA GLY A 137 14.62 14.94 -6.34
C GLY A 137 13.92 13.90 -5.47
N GLU A 138 13.00 14.38 -4.64
CA GLU A 138 12.14 13.54 -3.81
C GLU A 138 10.74 13.45 -4.42
N ILE A 139 10.15 12.26 -4.35
CA ILE A 139 8.79 11.99 -4.81
C ILE A 139 8.00 11.43 -3.62
N THR A 140 6.78 11.90 -3.44
CA THR A 140 5.88 11.41 -2.39
C THR A 140 4.60 10.90 -3.01
N PHE A 141 4.31 9.63 -2.77
CA PHE A 141 3.06 8.99 -3.13
C PHE A 141 2.17 8.85 -1.89
N GLN A 142 0.86 8.87 -2.12
CA GLN A 142 -0.13 8.48 -1.12
C GLN A 142 -0.84 7.21 -1.58
N LYS A 143 -1.13 6.35 -0.62
CA LYS A 143 -1.84 5.11 -0.88
C LYS A 143 -3.31 5.40 -1.13
N THR A 144 -3.84 4.96 -2.27
CA THR A 144 -5.27 5.02 -2.56
C THR A 144 -5.97 3.94 -1.73
N VAL A 145 -6.85 4.36 -0.82
CA VAL A 145 -7.63 3.43 0.00
C VAL A 145 -8.73 2.82 -0.86
N THR A 146 -8.49 1.66 -1.45
CA THR A 146 -9.56 0.86 -2.04
C THR A 146 -10.39 0.23 -0.92
N SER A 147 -11.69 0.51 -0.90
CA SER A 147 -12.67 0.14 0.13
C SER A 147 -12.74 -1.35 0.50
N VAL A 148 -12.08 -2.24 -0.27
CA VAL A 148 -12.06 -3.68 -0.06
C VAL A 148 -11.16 -4.11 1.11
N GLN A 149 -10.14 -3.32 1.49
CA GLN A 149 -9.32 -3.62 2.67
C GLN A 149 -10.02 -3.33 4.02
N ASN A 150 -11.23 -2.74 3.98
CA ASN A 150 -12.10 -2.56 5.14
C ASN A 150 -13.20 -3.63 5.20
N ALA A 151 -12.91 -4.89 4.84
CA ALA A 151 -13.70 -6.02 5.33
C ALA A 151 -13.45 -6.15 6.85
N LYS A 152 -14.01 -5.19 7.60
CA LYS A 152 -14.14 -5.23 9.04
C LYS A 152 -14.80 -6.58 9.33
N VAL A 153 -14.08 -7.47 10.02
CA VAL A 153 -14.68 -8.69 10.58
C VAL A 153 -15.92 -8.22 11.34
N GLU A 154 -17.11 -8.47 10.78
CA GLU A 154 -18.34 -8.07 11.43
C GLU A 154 -18.33 -8.73 12.80
N ALA A 155 -18.34 -7.91 13.85
CA ALA A 155 -18.44 -8.44 15.20
C ALA A 155 -19.67 -9.35 15.26
N PRO A 156 -19.58 -10.53 15.91
CA PRO A 156 -20.68 -11.48 15.92
C PRO A 156 -21.97 -10.78 16.37
N ILE A 157 -23.04 -10.95 15.58
CA ILE A 157 -24.33 -10.32 15.84
C ILE A 157 -24.83 -10.79 17.20
N ALA A 158 -24.87 -9.89 18.17
CA ALA A 158 -25.23 -10.17 19.55
C ALA A 158 -26.56 -9.51 19.91
N GLU A 159 -27.19 -9.98 21.00
CA GLU A 159 -28.37 -9.34 21.57
C GLU A 159 -27.99 -7.99 22.18
N GLN A 160 -28.59 -6.91 21.69
CA GLN A 160 -28.41 -5.55 22.21
C GLN A 160 -29.45 -5.23 23.30
N ALA A 161 -30.70 -5.66 23.10
CA ALA A 161 -31.79 -5.44 24.05
C ALA A 161 -32.94 -6.43 23.81
N ARG A 162 -33.71 -6.68 24.87
CA ARG A 162 -34.92 -7.51 24.83
C ARG A 162 -36.09 -6.79 25.45
N TYR A 163 -37.27 -7.00 24.88
CA TYR A 163 -38.53 -6.42 25.34
C TYR A 163 -39.60 -7.51 25.44
N ASN A 164 -40.52 -7.35 26.38
CA ASN A 164 -41.73 -8.17 26.41
C ASN A 164 -42.75 -7.68 25.35
N ILE A 165 -43.86 -8.39 25.21
CA ILE A 165 -44.92 -8.04 24.24
C ILE A 165 -45.58 -6.67 24.51
N LYS A 166 -45.44 -6.11 25.72
CA LYS A 166 -45.92 -4.77 26.09
C LYS A 166 -44.91 -3.67 25.74
N GLY A 167 -43.74 -4.02 25.23
CA GLY A 167 -42.67 -3.06 24.88
C GLY A 167 -41.79 -2.67 26.08
N GLU A 168 -41.90 -3.33 27.22
CA GLU A 168 -41.06 -3.07 28.39
C GLU A 168 -39.72 -3.79 28.23
N LYS A 169 -38.60 -3.10 28.49
CA LYS A 169 -37.25 -3.69 28.42
C LYS A 169 -37.07 -4.71 29.55
N VAL A 170 -36.56 -5.90 29.21
CA VAL A 170 -36.29 -6.99 30.15
C VAL A 170 -34.84 -7.44 30.04
N ASN A 171 -34.25 -7.88 31.15
CA ASN A 171 -32.83 -8.29 31.22
C ASN A 171 -32.66 -9.81 31.12
N HIS A 172 -33.73 -10.57 30.96
CA HIS A 172 -33.73 -12.03 30.80
C HIS A 172 -34.96 -12.47 29.97
N PRO A 173 -34.93 -13.67 29.37
CA PRO A 173 -36.08 -14.21 28.65
C PRO A 173 -37.29 -14.38 29.56
N VAL A 174 -38.44 -13.84 29.16
CA VAL A 174 -39.71 -13.96 29.90
C VAL A 174 -40.62 -14.93 29.16
N LYS A 175 -41.36 -15.78 29.87
CA LYS A 175 -42.34 -16.69 29.27
C LYS A 175 -43.32 -15.96 28.35
N GLY A 176 -43.49 -16.45 27.13
CA GLY A 176 -44.27 -15.82 26.06
C GLY A 176 -43.40 -15.20 24.96
N ILE A 177 -43.96 -14.20 24.25
CA ILE A 177 -43.28 -13.55 23.12
C ILE A 177 -42.36 -12.44 23.63
N ASN A 178 -41.09 -12.52 23.22
CA ASN A 178 -40.06 -11.51 23.44
C ASN A 178 -39.67 -10.87 22.10
N ILE A 179 -39.39 -9.58 22.10
CA ILE A 179 -38.86 -8.83 20.95
C ILE A 179 -37.37 -8.58 21.24
N VAL A 180 -36.49 -9.13 20.41
CA VAL A 180 -35.04 -9.06 20.59
C VAL A 180 -34.46 -8.15 19.52
N ARG A 181 -33.76 -7.10 19.94
CA ARG A 181 -32.99 -6.20 19.08
C ARG A 181 -31.54 -6.66 19.07
N MET A 182 -31.00 -6.83 17.88
CA MET A 182 -29.64 -7.29 17.66
C MET A 182 -28.70 -6.11 17.38
N THR A 183 -27.38 -6.32 17.48
CA THR A 183 -26.36 -5.29 17.25
C THR A 183 -26.30 -4.77 15.81
N ASP A 184 -26.82 -5.53 14.84
CA ASP A 184 -26.98 -5.12 13.44
C ASP A 184 -28.28 -4.33 13.18
N ASN A 185 -28.99 -3.92 14.24
CA ASN A 185 -30.32 -3.29 14.22
C ASN A 185 -31.45 -4.17 13.67
N SER A 186 -31.22 -5.44 13.38
CA SER A 186 -32.31 -6.38 13.12
C SER A 186 -33.14 -6.62 14.39
N THR A 187 -34.40 -6.99 14.19
CA THR A 187 -35.32 -7.32 15.28
C THR A 187 -35.97 -8.67 15.00
N ARG A 188 -36.00 -9.55 16.01
CA ARG A 188 -36.66 -10.87 15.92
C ARG A 188 -37.61 -11.11 17.07
N LYS A 189 -38.60 -11.98 16.84
CA LYS A 189 -39.53 -12.46 17.87
C LYS A 189 -39.09 -13.83 18.38
N GLU A 190 -38.98 -13.98 19.70
CA GLU A 190 -38.58 -15.22 20.35
C GLU A 190 -39.68 -15.70 21.29
N VAL A 191 -40.09 -16.96 21.16
CA VAL A 191 -41.12 -17.58 22.01
C VAL A 191 -40.45 -18.43 23.07
N VAL A 192 -40.60 -18.02 24.33
CA VAL A 192 -40.08 -18.74 25.50
C VAL A 192 -41.24 -19.52 26.12
N LYS A 193 -41.08 -20.84 26.25
CA LYS A 193 -42.12 -21.75 26.79
C LYS A 193 -42.16 -21.78 28.32
#